data_AF-A0A2E5HR89-F1
#
_entry.id   AF-A0A2E5HR89-F1
#
_cell.length_a   1.000
_cell.length_b   1.000
_cell.length_c   1.000
_cell.angle_alpha   90.00
_cell.angle_beta   90.00
_cell.angle_gamma   90.00
#
_symmetry.space_group_name_H-M   'P 1'
#
loop_
_entity.id
_entity.type
_entity.pdbx_description
1 polymer ?
#
loop_
_entity_poly.entity_id
_entity_poly.type
_entity_poly.pdbx_seq_one_letter_code
_entity_poly.pdbx_strand_id
1 'polypeptide(L)'
;MNTARHRTALALCALWMGACGAAPKAPVPEVPEPAAAPASAPTSAPAQGAEAPTLAAQVHRAAGGERFEEVRVVSFTFAVEQGGERAFEARHTWDRRAGTDRVVWTDRASGVAYDVTLDVAAKTAQGTANGAPLPDPATVAKLAYARWINDTYWLLMPLKVLDPGVQQTDEGTREHDGASYRVLRLAFSGVGLTPGDVYDLLIDPETLQVAWWEMRLQGRADQPTLVSWEGHEAFGPLTLATRHVVAGGARQILLEEVVVQ
;
A
#
# COMPACT_ATOMS: atom_id res chain seq x y z
N MET A 1 -38.50 29.21 5.32
CA MET A 1 -37.71 29.31 6.57
C MET A 1 -37.62 27.92 7.20
N ASN A 2 -36.51 27.21 7.04
CA ASN A 2 -35.75 26.68 8.18
C ASN A 2 -34.45 26.04 7.66
N THR A 3 -33.34 26.64 8.05
CA THR A 3 -31.97 26.24 7.70
C THR A 3 -31.43 25.32 8.79
N ALA A 4 -30.96 24.12 8.43
CA ALA A 4 -30.16 23.28 9.32
C ALA A 4 -28.75 23.11 8.73
N ARG A 5 -27.79 23.83 9.31
CA ARG A 5 -26.36 23.73 9.04
C ARG A 5 -25.79 22.61 9.91
N HIS A 6 -25.26 21.54 9.31
CA HIS A 6 -24.37 20.62 10.02
C HIS A 6 -22.93 21.13 9.91
N ARG A 7 -22.32 21.44 11.06
CA ARG A 7 -20.90 21.79 11.20
C ARG A 7 -20.14 20.56 11.66
N THR A 8 -19.29 20.03 10.79
CA THR A 8 -18.31 18.99 11.12
C THR A 8 -17.10 19.66 11.78
N ALA A 9 -16.77 19.27 13.00
CA ALA A 9 -15.60 19.75 13.73
C ALA A 9 -14.39 18.86 13.41
N LEU A 10 -13.36 19.46 12.82
CA LEU A 10 -11.99 18.94 12.78
C LEU A 10 -11.36 19.12 14.17
N ALA A 11 -10.68 18.10 14.68
CA ALA A 11 -9.78 18.23 15.83
C ALA A 11 -8.35 17.83 15.42
N LEU A 12 -7.47 18.83 15.34
CA LEU A 12 -6.02 18.68 15.38
C LEU A 12 -5.60 18.34 16.81
N CYS A 13 -4.59 17.47 16.99
CA CYS A 13 -3.83 17.41 18.22
C CYS A 13 -2.34 17.13 17.96
N ALA A 14 -1.52 17.75 18.80
CA ALA A 14 -0.16 18.20 18.55
C ALA A 14 0.94 17.25 19.05
N LEU A 15 2.15 17.43 18.50
CA LEU A 15 3.41 16.79 18.92
C LEU A 15 3.84 17.22 20.33
N TRP A 16 4.47 16.28 21.06
CA TRP A 16 5.37 16.56 22.17
C TRP A 16 6.67 15.77 22.02
N MET A 17 7.80 16.48 21.99
CA MET A 17 9.17 15.96 22.08
C MET A 17 9.68 16.18 23.51
N GLY A 18 10.26 15.14 24.11
CA GLY A 18 10.93 15.22 25.40
C GLY A 18 12.28 14.49 25.34
N ALA A 19 13.36 15.26 25.47
CA ALA A 19 14.75 14.82 25.47
C ALA A 19 15.16 14.21 26.83
N CYS A 20 16.00 13.18 26.82
CA CYS A 20 16.78 12.76 27.98
C CYS A 20 18.26 13.01 27.73
N GLY A 21 18.87 13.77 28.64
CA GLY A 21 20.26 14.20 28.60
C GLY A 21 21.25 13.11 29.05
N ALA A 22 22.46 13.21 28.51
CA ALA A 22 23.63 12.46 28.92
C ALA A 22 24.46 13.26 29.95
N ALA A 23 25.12 12.55 30.86
CA ALA A 23 26.19 13.08 31.71
C ALA A 23 27.36 12.06 31.82
N PRO A 24 28.61 12.50 32.09
CA PRO A 24 29.83 11.84 31.59
C PRO A 24 30.83 11.34 32.65
N LYS A 25 31.96 10.79 32.15
CA LYS A 25 33.28 10.44 32.76
C LYS A 25 33.47 8.95 33.12
N ALA A 26 34.64 8.32 33.00
CA ALA A 26 36.05 8.78 32.95
C ALA A 26 36.94 7.72 32.22
N PRO A 27 38.26 7.94 32.03
CA PRO A 27 39.10 7.20 31.07
C PRO A 27 39.59 5.85 31.60
N VAL A 28 39.74 4.87 30.69
CA VAL A 28 40.30 3.54 30.96
C VAL A 28 41.80 3.54 30.60
N PRO A 29 42.70 3.03 31.46
CA PRO A 29 44.14 2.96 31.18
C PRO A 29 44.49 1.77 30.27
N GLU A 30 45.43 2.02 29.38
CA GLU A 30 46.02 1.10 28.40
C GLU A 30 47.13 0.25 29.05
N VAL A 31 47.12 -1.06 28.81
CA VAL A 31 48.15 -2.03 29.26
C VAL A 31 48.48 -2.96 28.08
N PRO A 32 49.76 -3.26 27.82
CA PRO A 32 50.26 -3.59 26.48
C PRO A 32 50.11 -5.06 26.07
N GLU A 33 50.13 -5.24 24.75
CA GLU A 33 50.04 -6.50 23.99
C GLU A 33 51.32 -7.37 24.12
N PRO A 34 51.20 -8.69 24.30
CA PRO A 34 52.29 -9.63 24.06
C PRO A 34 52.12 -10.39 22.72
N ALA A 35 53.25 -10.56 22.03
CA ALA A 35 53.36 -11.15 20.70
C ALA A 35 53.17 -12.68 20.63
N ALA A 36 52.86 -13.11 19.40
CA ALA A 36 52.36 -14.39 18.90
C ALA A 36 53.15 -15.70 19.16
N ALA A 37 52.42 -16.82 19.16
CA ALA A 37 52.80 -18.12 18.56
C ALA A 37 51.53 -18.98 18.25
N PRO A 38 51.58 -19.93 17.28
CA PRO A 38 50.43 -20.28 16.45
C PRO A 38 49.66 -21.52 16.95
N ALA A 39 48.33 -21.54 16.77
CA ALA A 39 47.54 -22.77 16.88
C ALA A 39 46.23 -22.65 16.08
N SER A 40 46.11 -23.57 15.11
CA SER A 40 44.86 -24.21 14.65
C SER A 40 43.70 -23.31 14.24
N ALA A 41 43.45 -23.26 12.93
CA ALA A 41 42.25 -22.69 12.34
C ALA A 41 40.98 -23.23 13.04
N PRO A 42 40.07 -22.36 13.51
CA PRO A 42 38.75 -22.80 13.92
C PRO A 42 37.97 -23.17 12.65
N THR A 43 37.56 -24.43 12.55
CA THR A 43 36.46 -24.84 11.69
C THR A 43 35.27 -23.94 12.02
N SER A 44 34.91 -23.06 11.08
CA SER A 44 33.70 -22.27 11.18
C SER A 44 32.50 -23.20 11.15
N ALA A 45 31.88 -23.38 12.32
CA ALA A 45 30.50 -23.82 12.39
C ALA A 45 29.64 -22.88 11.51
N PRO A 46 28.58 -23.39 10.85
CA PRO A 46 27.70 -22.51 10.09
C PRO A 46 27.14 -21.46 11.04
N ALA A 47 27.14 -20.19 10.58
CA ALA A 47 26.57 -19.08 11.32
C ALA A 47 25.14 -19.44 11.74
N GLN A 48 24.92 -19.61 13.04
CA GLN A 48 23.60 -19.50 13.63
C GLN A 48 23.20 -18.02 13.52
N GLY A 49 22.06 -17.71 12.88
CA GLY A 49 21.47 -16.37 13.02
C GLY A 49 20.92 -15.68 11.76
N ALA A 50 20.30 -16.40 10.83
CA ALA A 50 19.29 -15.77 9.97
C ALA A 50 17.92 -16.27 10.43
N GLU A 51 17.10 -15.39 11.04
CA GLU A 51 15.69 -15.67 11.25
C GLU A 51 15.02 -15.92 9.90
N ALA A 52 14.11 -16.90 9.84
CA ALA A 52 13.35 -17.18 8.63
C ALA A 52 12.55 -15.92 8.23
N PRO A 53 12.50 -15.56 6.93
CA PRO A 53 11.74 -14.38 6.50
C PRO A 53 10.27 -14.46 6.92
N THR A 54 9.71 -13.36 7.42
CA THR A 54 8.28 -13.27 7.75
C THR A 54 7.42 -13.53 6.51
N LEU A 55 6.16 -13.96 6.68
CA LEU A 55 5.23 -14.14 5.57
C LEU A 55 5.08 -12.84 4.75
N ALA A 56 5.05 -11.68 5.40
CA ALA A 56 5.00 -10.38 4.73
C ALA A 56 6.21 -10.14 3.82
N ALA A 57 7.43 -10.44 4.29
CA ALA A 57 8.64 -10.32 3.48
C ALA A 57 8.64 -11.27 2.28
N GLN A 58 8.08 -12.47 2.45
CA GLN A 58 7.92 -13.46 1.38
C GLN A 58 6.94 -12.98 0.30
N VAL A 59 5.75 -12.49 0.70
CA VAL A 59 4.74 -11.91 -0.21
C VAL A 59 5.30 -10.70 -0.96
N HIS A 60 5.96 -9.78 -0.25
CA HIS A 60 6.61 -8.61 -0.84
C HIS A 60 7.65 -9.00 -1.90
N ARG A 61 8.51 -9.98 -1.58
CA ARG A 61 9.51 -10.49 -2.53
C ARG A 61 8.87 -11.15 -3.74
N ALA A 62 7.84 -11.99 -3.55
CA ALA A 62 7.16 -12.69 -4.64
C ALA A 62 6.51 -11.72 -5.65
N ALA A 63 6.07 -10.55 -5.17
CA ALA A 63 5.55 -9.49 -6.02
C ALA A 63 6.64 -8.60 -6.68
N GLY A 64 7.93 -8.90 -6.47
CA GLY A 64 9.06 -8.17 -7.05
C GLY A 64 9.54 -6.97 -6.21
N GLY A 65 9.13 -6.89 -4.95
CA GLY A 65 9.36 -5.71 -4.11
C GLY A 65 10.83 -5.35 -3.85
N GLU A 66 11.76 -6.31 -3.92
CA GLU A 66 13.20 -6.05 -3.81
C GLU A 66 13.73 -5.14 -4.94
N ARG A 67 13.01 -5.08 -6.06
CA ARG A 67 13.33 -4.26 -7.23
C ARG A 67 12.36 -3.10 -7.41
N PHE A 68 11.44 -2.87 -6.47
CA PHE A 68 10.46 -1.81 -6.60
C PHE A 68 11.10 -0.42 -6.63
N GLU A 69 12.25 -0.22 -5.98
CA GLU A 69 13.02 1.03 -6.05
C GLU A 69 13.59 1.33 -7.44
N GLU A 70 13.71 0.34 -8.32
CA GLU A 70 14.10 0.55 -9.72
C GLU A 70 12.94 1.12 -10.56
N VAL A 71 11.69 0.91 -10.13
CA VAL A 71 10.50 1.35 -10.84
C VAL A 71 10.34 2.86 -10.71
N ARG A 72 10.43 3.55 -11.84
CA ARG A 72 10.20 4.99 -11.92
C ARG A 72 8.73 5.30 -12.17
N VAL A 73 8.11 4.68 -13.16
CA VAL A 73 6.76 5.02 -13.61
C VAL A 73 5.85 3.81 -13.49
N VAL A 74 4.69 4.01 -12.88
CA VAL A 74 3.57 3.06 -12.90
C VAL A 74 2.38 3.76 -13.53
N SER A 75 1.91 3.26 -14.67
CA SER A 75 0.68 3.74 -15.32
C SER A 75 -0.34 2.61 -15.37
N PHE A 76 -1.61 2.95 -15.15
CA PHE A 76 -2.71 1.98 -15.19
C PHE A 76 -4.05 2.71 -15.27
N THR A 77 -5.07 2.01 -15.76
CA THR A 77 -6.47 2.43 -15.70
C THR A 77 -7.15 1.62 -14.60
N PHE A 78 -7.60 2.29 -13.54
CA PHE A 78 -8.46 1.73 -12.51
C PHE A 78 -9.91 1.78 -12.99
N ALA A 79 -10.54 0.64 -13.17
CA ALA A 79 -11.91 0.54 -13.61
C ALA A 79 -12.77 -0.24 -12.62
N VAL A 80 -14.01 0.22 -12.43
CA VAL A 80 -15.02 -0.51 -11.66
C VAL A 80 -16.12 -0.94 -12.60
N GLU A 81 -16.45 -2.21 -12.58
CA GLU A 81 -17.62 -2.75 -13.24
C GLU A 81 -18.67 -3.18 -12.23
N GLN A 82 -19.92 -2.93 -12.56
CA GLN A 82 -21.08 -3.31 -11.75
C GLN A 82 -22.14 -3.89 -12.70
N GLY A 83 -22.53 -5.15 -12.50
CA GLY A 83 -23.54 -5.81 -13.32
C GLY A 83 -23.13 -5.96 -14.79
N GLY A 84 -21.82 -6.03 -15.08
CA GLY A 84 -21.29 -6.10 -16.44
C GLY A 84 -21.16 -4.75 -17.16
N GLU A 85 -21.49 -3.64 -16.49
CA GLU A 85 -21.33 -2.30 -17.05
C GLU A 85 -20.18 -1.55 -16.38
N ARG A 86 -19.47 -0.75 -17.17
CA ARG A 86 -18.42 0.17 -16.68
C ARG A 86 -19.05 1.28 -15.84
N ALA A 87 -18.89 1.19 -14.52
CA ALA A 87 -19.48 2.11 -13.57
C ALA A 87 -18.59 3.31 -13.23
N PHE A 88 -17.26 3.16 -13.40
CA PHE A 88 -16.26 4.19 -13.13
C PHE A 88 -14.93 3.84 -13.80
N GLU A 89 -14.15 4.85 -14.17
CA GLU A 89 -12.73 4.70 -14.50
C GLU A 89 -11.90 5.92 -14.06
N ALA A 90 -10.63 5.67 -13.71
CA ALA A 90 -9.59 6.67 -13.51
C ALA A 90 -8.28 6.18 -14.12
N ARG A 91 -7.58 7.04 -14.86
CA ARG A 91 -6.28 6.73 -15.45
C ARG A 91 -5.18 7.38 -14.64
N HIS A 92 -4.17 6.62 -14.27
CA HIS A 92 -3.02 7.07 -13.49
C HIS A 92 -1.73 7.01 -14.31
N THR A 93 -0.86 7.97 -14.07
CA THR A 93 0.55 7.96 -14.48
C THR A 93 1.36 8.47 -13.30
N TRP A 94 1.82 7.54 -12.47
CA TRP A 94 2.54 7.81 -11.25
C TRP A 94 4.05 7.77 -11.51
N ASP A 95 4.71 8.93 -11.53
CA ASP A 95 6.18 9.04 -11.51
C ASP A 95 6.63 9.04 -10.05
N ARG A 96 7.07 7.86 -9.59
CA ARG A 96 7.56 7.62 -8.22
C ARG A 96 8.76 8.48 -7.87
N ARG A 97 9.61 8.76 -8.86
CA ARG A 97 10.84 9.55 -8.67
C ARG A 97 10.55 11.04 -8.59
N ALA A 98 9.62 11.54 -9.40
CA ALA A 98 9.15 12.91 -9.31
C ALA A 98 8.22 13.15 -8.11
N GLY A 99 7.64 12.08 -7.54
CA GLY A 99 6.68 12.18 -6.43
C GLY A 99 5.31 12.68 -6.88
N THR A 100 4.97 12.51 -8.16
CA THR A 100 3.76 13.06 -8.77
C THR A 100 2.91 11.97 -9.42
N ASP A 101 1.59 12.12 -9.34
CA ASP A 101 0.64 11.29 -10.07
C ASP A 101 -0.23 12.16 -10.98
N ARG A 102 -0.24 11.88 -12.28
CA ARG A 102 -1.26 12.43 -13.16
C ARG A 102 -2.47 11.49 -13.14
N VAL A 103 -3.59 12.00 -12.67
CA VAL A 103 -4.86 11.26 -12.59
C VAL A 103 -5.92 11.95 -13.42
N VAL A 104 -6.58 11.17 -14.29
CA VAL A 104 -7.65 11.62 -15.18
C VAL A 104 -8.91 10.82 -14.89
N TRP A 105 -10.00 11.48 -14.53
CA TRP A 105 -11.29 10.82 -14.23
C TRP A 105 -12.47 11.76 -14.45
N THR A 106 -13.67 11.19 -14.54
CA THR A 106 -14.92 11.96 -14.48
C THR A 106 -15.62 11.68 -13.16
N ASP A 107 -15.95 12.74 -12.40
CA ASP A 107 -16.73 12.59 -11.19
C ASP A 107 -18.17 12.22 -11.52
N ARG A 108 -18.63 11.07 -11.01
CA ARG A 108 -19.95 10.53 -11.36
C ARG A 108 -21.11 11.40 -10.87
N ALA A 109 -20.94 12.09 -9.75
CA ALA A 109 -22.01 12.87 -9.14
C ALA A 109 -22.21 14.23 -9.85
N SER A 110 -21.11 14.89 -10.20
CA SER A 110 -21.11 16.23 -10.81
C SER A 110 -20.96 16.22 -12.33
N GLY A 111 -20.46 15.13 -12.91
CA GLY A 111 -20.09 15.04 -14.33
C GLY A 111 -18.82 15.81 -14.71
N VAL A 112 -18.08 16.34 -13.74
CA VAL A 112 -16.85 17.11 -14.01
C VAL A 112 -15.73 16.17 -14.44
N ALA A 113 -15.14 16.45 -15.60
CA ALA A 113 -13.95 15.78 -16.09
C ALA A 113 -12.69 16.46 -15.53
N TYR A 114 -11.89 15.72 -14.78
CA TYR A 114 -10.63 16.17 -14.20
C TYR A 114 -9.44 15.59 -14.95
N ASP A 115 -8.43 16.42 -15.20
CA ASP A 115 -7.09 16.03 -15.63
C ASP A 115 -6.10 16.78 -14.75
N VAL A 116 -5.52 16.06 -13.78
CA VAL A 116 -4.84 16.65 -12.63
C VAL A 116 -3.49 16.00 -12.42
N THR A 117 -2.46 16.80 -12.20
CA THR A 117 -1.20 16.35 -11.61
C THR A 117 -1.20 16.66 -10.11
N LEU A 118 -1.13 15.61 -9.31
CA LEU A 118 -1.00 15.64 -7.86
C LEU A 118 0.49 15.57 -7.49
N ASP A 119 0.95 16.47 -6.63
CA ASP A 119 2.15 16.25 -5.82
C ASP A 119 1.75 15.42 -4.59
N VAL A 120 2.26 14.20 -4.49
CA VAL A 120 1.82 13.23 -3.47
C VAL A 120 2.24 13.66 -2.07
N ALA A 121 3.44 14.22 -1.92
CA ALA A 121 3.98 14.61 -0.63
C ALA A 121 3.38 15.93 -0.13
N ALA A 122 3.32 16.93 -1.01
CA ALA A 122 2.76 18.25 -0.68
C ALA A 122 1.23 18.23 -0.64
N LYS A 123 0.58 17.21 -1.23
CA LYS A 123 -0.88 17.11 -1.38
C LYS A 123 -1.46 18.37 -2.04
N THR A 124 -0.79 18.83 -3.09
CA THR A 124 -1.20 19.94 -3.94
C THR A 124 -1.51 19.43 -5.33
N ALA A 125 -2.38 20.13 -6.05
CA ALA A 125 -2.80 19.73 -7.38
C ALA A 125 -2.81 20.91 -8.34
N GLN A 126 -2.51 20.61 -9.59
CA GLN A 126 -2.63 21.51 -10.73
C GLN A 126 -3.27 20.76 -11.90
N GLY A 127 -3.90 21.46 -12.82
CA GLY A 127 -4.54 20.84 -13.98
C GLY A 127 -5.84 21.53 -14.35
N THR A 128 -6.81 20.73 -14.82
CA THR A 128 -8.08 21.26 -15.34
C THR A 128 -9.30 20.52 -14.80
N ALA A 129 -10.42 21.24 -14.78
CA ALA A 129 -11.77 20.73 -14.58
C ALA A 129 -12.60 21.19 -15.80
N ASN A 130 -13.14 20.25 -16.57
CA ASN A 130 -13.81 20.51 -17.86
C ASN A 130 -12.96 21.36 -18.82
N GLY A 131 -11.63 21.13 -18.84
CA GLY A 131 -10.67 21.84 -19.69
C GLY A 131 -10.34 23.27 -19.24
N ALA A 132 -10.97 23.79 -18.18
CA ALA A 132 -10.63 25.07 -17.57
C ALA A 132 -9.72 24.87 -16.35
N PRO A 133 -8.92 25.88 -15.93
CA PRO A 133 -8.11 25.79 -14.71
C PRO A 133 -8.93 25.36 -13.49
N LEU A 134 -8.32 24.59 -12.59
CA LEU A 134 -8.99 24.11 -11.38
C LEU A 134 -9.59 25.28 -10.58
N PRO A 135 -10.92 25.27 -10.31
CA PRO A 135 -11.56 26.36 -9.58
C PRO A 135 -11.16 26.38 -8.09
N ASP A 136 -10.89 25.21 -7.52
CA ASP A 136 -10.41 25.03 -6.15
C ASP A 136 -9.33 23.92 -6.12
N PRO A 137 -8.06 24.29 -6.38
CA PRO A 137 -6.96 23.33 -6.41
C PRO A 137 -6.79 22.55 -5.10
N ALA A 138 -7.09 23.15 -3.94
CA ALA A 138 -6.91 22.52 -2.65
C ALA A 138 -7.95 21.41 -2.39
N THR A 139 -9.20 21.62 -2.77
CA THR A 139 -10.22 20.57 -2.72
C THR A 139 -9.94 19.47 -3.72
N VAL A 140 -9.54 19.83 -4.95
CA VAL A 140 -9.22 18.84 -5.99
C VAL A 140 -8.00 18.00 -5.61
N ALA A 141 -7.00 18.58 -4.94
CA ALA A 141 -5.85 17.82 -4.44
C ALA A 141 -6.24 16.72 -3.46
N LYS A 142 -7.23 16.97 -2.59
CA LYS A 142 -7.75 15.93 -1.67
C LYS A 142 -8.43 14.80 -2.42
N LEU A 143 -9.20 15.11 -3.46
CA LEU A 143 -9.86 14.12 -4.32
C LEU A 143 -8.83 13.28 -5.09
N ALA A 144 -7.85 13.93 -5.71
CA ALA A 144 -6.76 13.27 -6.44
C ALA A 144 -5.94 12.38 -5.50
N TYR A 145 -5.56 12.87 -4.32
CA TYR A 145 -4.84 12.06 -3.32
C TYR A 145 -5.65 10.86 -2.85
N ALA A 146 -6.96 11.03 -2.61
CA ALA A 146 -7.84 9.92 -2.23
C ALA A 146 -7.93 8.85 -3.32
N ARG A 147 -7.92 9.25 -4.60
CA ARG A 147 -7.83 8.30 -5.72
C ARG A 147 -6.48 7.61 -5.76
N TRP A 148 -5.40 8.37 -5.81
CA TRP A 148 -4.05 7.80 -5.85
C TRP A 148 -3.81 6.78 -4.73
N ILE A 149 -4.13 7.12 -3.48
CA ILE A 149 -3.90 6.19 -2.37
C ILE A 149 -4.79 4.95 -2.45
N ASN A 150 -6.06 5.08 -2.83
CA ASN A 150 -6.96 3.93 -2.95
C ASN A 150 -6.56 3.02 -4.13
N ASP A 151 -6.41 3.62 -5.31
CA ASP A 151 -6.28 2.90 -6.56
C ASP A 151 -4.89 2.22 -6.64
N THR A 152 -3.85 2.83 -6.07
CA THR A 152 -2.52 2.17 -5.93
C THR A 152 -2.51 1.05 -4.89
N TYR A 153 -3.37 1.08 -3.87
CA TYR A 153 -3.52 -0.06 -2.95
C TYR A 153 -4.15 -1.27 -3.65
N TRP A 154 -5.14 -1.04 -4.51
CA TRP A 154 -5.70 -2.11 -5.35
C TRP A 154 -4.68 -2.73 -6.29
N LEU A 155 -3.78 -1.93 -6.87
CA LEU A 155 -2.76 -2.46 -7.76
C LEU A 155 -1.58 -3.13 -7.02
N LEU A 156 -1.15 -2.56 -5.89
CA LEU A 156 0.17 -2.85 -5.29
C LEU A 156 0.10 -3.43 -3.87
N MET A 157 -1.05 -3.97 -3.42
CA MET A 157 -1.20 -4.47 -2.06
C MET A 157 -0.06 -5.41 -1.61
N PRO A 158 0.42 -6.38 -2.41
CA PRO A 158 1.53 -7.24 -2.01
C PRO A 158 2.83 -6.49 -1.69
N LEU A 159 3.09 -5.36 -2.35
CA LEU A 159 4.25 -4.51 -2.07
C LEU A 159 4.04 -3.63 -0.85
N LYS A 160 2.80 -3.21 -0.63
CA LYS A 160 2.42 -2.30 0.45
C LYS A 160 2.30 -2.97 1.81
N VAL A 161 2.42 -4.30 1.89
CA VAL A 161 2.40 -5.04 3.17
C VAL A 161 3.52 -4.62 4.11
N LEU A 162 4.61 -4.02 3.59
CA LEU A 162 5.74 -3.51 4.36
C LEU A 162 5.76 -1.97 4.46
N ASP A 163 4.71 -1.27 4.01
CA ASP A 163 4.66 0.19 4.09
C ASP A 163 4.77 0.65 5.57
N PRO A 164 5.43 1.79 5.86
CA PRO A 164 5.48 2.34 7.20
C PRO A 164 4.08 2.52 7.80
N GLY A 165 3.89 2.08 9.04
CA GLY A 165 2.60 2.14 9.74
C GLY A 165 1.68 0.95 9.47
N VAL A 166 2.06 0.01 8.60
CA VAL A 166 1.39 -1.28 8.45
C VAL A 166 1.96 -2.25 9.49
N GLN A 167 1.08 -2.88 10.26
CA GLN A 167 1.38 -3.95 11.19
C GLN A 167 0.94 -5.27 10.57
N GLN A 168 1.82 -6.27 10.56
CA GLN A 168 1.57 -7.57 9.96
C GLN A 168 1.46 -8.65 11.05
N THR A 169 0.50 -9.55 10.92
CA THR A 169 0.36 -10.73 11.79
C THR A 169 0.10 -11.96 10.94
N ASP A 170 0.84 -13.03 11.22
CA ASP A 170 0.64 -14.34 10.60
C ASP A 170 -0.44 -15.08 11.39
N GLU A 171 -1.61 -15.26 10.79
CA GLU A 171 -2.77 -15.89 11.43
C GLU A 171 -2.83 -17.40 11.16
N GLY A 172 -1.78 -17.98 10.59
CA GLY A 172 -1.71 -19.40 10.25
C GLY A 172 -2.32 -19.72 8.89
N THR A 173 -3.21 -20.71 8.86
CA THR A 173 -3.78 -21.26 7.63
C THR A 173 -5.30 -21.21 7.66
N ARG A 174 -5.92 -20.93 6.51
CA ARG A 174 -7.38 -20.92 6.32
C ARG A 174 -7.75 -21.66 5.03
N GLU A 175 -8.74 -22.54 5.13
CA GLU A 175 -9.37 -23.17 3.97
C GLU A 175 -10.40 -22.23 3.35
N HIS A 176 -10.39 -22.11 2.02
CA HIS A 176 -11.40 -21.39 1.26
C HIS A 176 -11.53 -21.99 -0.14
N ASP A 177 -12.76 -22.20 -0.62
CA ASP A 177 -13.07 -22.80 -1.93
C ASP A 177 -12.29 -24.11 -2.25
N GLY A 178 -12.05 -24.94 -1.23
CA GLY A 178 -11.36 -26.22 -1.36
C GLY A 178 -9.84 -26.14 -1.45
N ALA A 179 -9.25 -24.97 -1.23
CA ALA A 179 -7.82 -24.74 -1.17
C ALA A 179 -7.38 -24.17 0.19
N SER A 180 -6.13 -24.46 0.55
CA SER A 180 -5.51 -24.04 1.82
C SER A 180 -4.62 -22.82 1.60
N TYR A 181 -4.83 -21.74 2.36
CA TYR A 181 -4.09 -20.49 2.22
C TYR A 181 -3.39 -20.09 3.52
N ARG A 182 -2.23 -19.44 3.41
CA ARG A 182 -1.63 -18.72 4.53
C ARG A 182 -2.35 -17.39 4.73
N VAL A 183 -2.56 -16.95 5.96
CA VAL A 183 -3.27 -15.70 6.23
C VAL A 183 -2.33 -14.65 6.80
N LEU A 184 -2.19 -13.54 6.08
CA LEU A 184 -1.47 -12.36 6.53
C LEU A 184 -2.48 -11.27 6.90
N ARG A 185 -2.62 -10.99 8.20
CA ARG A 185 -3.43 -9.89 8.70
C ARG A 185 -2.65 -8.59 8.68
N LEU A 186 -3.28 -7.53 8.21
CA LEU A 186 -2.77 -6.16 8.21
C LEU A 186 -3.67 -5.26 9.07
N ALA A 187 -3.04 -4.46 9.92
CA ALA A 187 -3.66 -3.36 10.64
C ALA A 187 -2.85 -2.07 10.43
N PHE A 188 -3.50 -0.91 10.50
CA PHE A 188 -2.88 0.36 10.10
C PHE A 188 -2.76 1.31 11.29
N SER A 189 -1.61 1.97 11.42
CA SER A 189 -1.33 2.96 12.46
C SER A 189 -0.74 4.21 11.83
N GLY A 190 -1.50 5.31 11.86
CA GLY A 190 -1.04 6.60 11.35
C GLY A 190 -0.82 6.67 9.82
N VAL A 191 -1.31 5.69 9.07
CA VAL A 191 -1.16 5.59 7.61
C VAL A 191 -2.52 5.40 6.94
N GLY A 192 -2.63 5.80 5.67
CA GLY A 192 -3.86 5.68 4.89
C GLY A 192 -4.92 6.72 5.25
N LEU A 193 -6.09 6.62 4.60
CA LEU A 193 -7.26 7.45 4.90
C LEU A 193 -8.23 6.78 5.88
N THR A 194 -8.08 5.47 6.08
CA THR A 194 -8.95 4.61 6.88
C THR A 194 -8.13 3.73 7.83
N PRO A 195 -7.44 4.32 8.82
CA PRO A 195 -6.53 3.57 9.71
C PRO A 195 -7.25 2.54 10.59
N GLY A 196 -8.58 2.61 10.74
CA GLY A 196 -9.37 1.60 11.44
C GLY A 196 -9.72 0.36 10.61
N ASP A 197 -9.32 0.30 9.34
CA ASP A 197 -9.51 -0.88 8.52
C ASP A 197 -8.60 -2.02 8.98
N VAL A 198 -9.07 -3.26 8.81
CA VAL A 198 -8.27 -4.47 9.02
C VAL A 198 -8.43 -5.38 7.82
N TYR A 199 -7.32 -5.87 7.29
CA TYR A 199 -7.30 -6.73 6.11
C TYR A 199 -6.74 -8.09 6.44
N ASP A 200 -7.36 -9.16 5.94
CA ASP A 200 -6.76 -10.48 5.89
C ASP A 200 -6.47 -10.82 4.43
N LEU A 201 -5.20 -10.95 4.08
CA LEU A 201 -4.74 -11.44 2.78
C LEU A 201 -4.57 -12.95 2.85
N LEU A 202 -5.24 -13.67 1.96
CA LEU A 202 -5.08 -15.12 1.80
C LEU A 202 -4.03 -15.33 0.72
N ILE A 203 -2.92 -15.93 1.12
CA ILE A 203 -1.73 -16.12 0.33
C ILE A 203 -1.66 -17.57 -0.11
N ASP A 204 -1.53 -17.79 -1.41
CA ASP A 204 -1.26 -19.10 -1.96
C ASP A 204 0.12 -19.59 -1.45
N PRO A 205 0.19 -20.76 -0.80
CA PRO A 205 1.42 -21.21 -0.12
C PRO A 205 2.54 -21.62 -1.10
N GLU A 206 2.22 -21.88 -2.37
CA GLU A 206 3.21 -22.30 -3.37
C GLU A 206 3.81 -21.10 -4.10
N THR A 207 2.95 -20.16 -4.52
CA THR A 207 3.31 -19.00 -5.32
C THR A 207 3.61 -17.75 -4.49
N LEU A 208 3.16 -17.72 -3.23
CA LEU A 208 3.21 -16.57 -2.33
C LEU A 208 2.44 -15.34 -2.85
N GLN A 209 1.55 -15.54 -3.82
CA GLN A 209 0.68 -14.50 -4.37
C GLN A 209 -0.58 -14.36 -3.51
N VAL A 210 -1.13 -13.14 -3.47
CA VAL A 210 -2.43 -12.89 -2.81
C VAL A 210 -3.51 -13.52 -3.69
N ALA A 211 -4.25 -14.50 -3.18
CA ALA A 211 -5.39 -15.09 -3.87
C ALA A 211 -6.71 -14.39 -3.50
N TRP A 212 -6.82 -13.92 -2.25
CA TRP A 212 -8.00 -13.22 -1.76
C TRP A 212 -7.64 -12.11 -0.78
N TRP A 213 -8.51 -11.11 -0.72
CA TRP A 213 -8.45 -10.00 0.21
C TRP A 213 -9.79 -9.86 0.93
N GLU A 214 -9.79 -10.17 2.22
CA GLU A 214 -10.93 -9.92 3.11
C GLU A 214 -10.75 -8.58 3.82
N MET A 215 -11.69 -7.66 3.64
CA MET A 215 -11.64 -6.31 4.19
C MET A 215 -12.70 -6.13 5.27
N ARG A 216 -12.28 -5.79 6.49
CA ARG A 216 -13.13 -5.27 7.56
C ARG A 216 -12.94 -3.77 7.63
N LEU A 217 -13.88 -3.03 7.07
CA LEU A 217 -13.78 -1.57 6.96
C LEU A 217 -14.20 -0.87 8.25
N GLN A 218 -13.56 0.26 8.57
CA GLN A 218 -13.88 1.09 9.72
C GLN A 218 -15.37 1.49 9.71
N GLY A 219 -16.07 1.21 10.81
CA GLY A 219 -17.50 1.45 10.95
C GLY A 219 -18.40 0.40 10.29
N ARG A 220 -17.82 -0.63 9.66
CA ARG A 220 -18.50 -1.75 8.96
C ARG A 220 -17.81 -3.09 9.23
N ALA A 221 -17.12 -3.22 10.37
CA ALA A 221 -16.25 -4.36 10.66
C ALA A 221 -16.99 -5.70 10.80
N ASP A 222 -18.30 -5.65 11.09
CA ASP A 222 -19.23 -6.78 11.16
C ASP A 222 -19.63 -7.33 9.79
N GLN A 223 -19.28 -6.64 8.70
CA GLN A 223 -19.67 -6.98 7.33
C GLN A 223 -18.41 -7.06 6.44
N PRO A 224 -17.55 -8.07 6.65
CA PRO A 224 -16.34 -8.21 5.85
C PRO A 224 -16.68 -8.39 4.37
N THR A 225 -15.90 -7.77 3.51
CA THR A 225 -16.00 -7.95 2.06
C THR A 225 -14.82 -8.78 1.59
N LEU A 226 -15.10 -9.95 1.01
CA LEU A 226 -14.09 -10.80 0.39
C LEU A 226 -13.99 -10.48 -1.10
N VAL A 227 -12.77 -10.35 -1.59
CA VAL A 227 -12.48 -10.02 -2.99
C VAL A 227 -11.37 -10.92 -3.51
N SER A 228 -11.56 -11.54 -4.67
CA SER A 228 -10.52 -12.34 -5.32
C SER A 228 -9.39 -11.46 -5.85
N TRP A 229 -8.20 -12.04 -6.00
CA TRP A 229 -7.05 -11.44 -6.64
C TRP A 229 -6.58 -12.37 -7.75
N GLU A 230 -6.83 -11.95 -9.00
CA GLU A 230 -6.72 -12.78 -10.18
C GLU A 230 -5.89 -12.09 -11.28
N GLY A 231 -5.46 -12.88 -12.26
CA GLY A 231 -4.72 -12.35 -13.41
C GLY A 231 -3.35 -11.82 -13.02
N HIS A 232 -2.59 -12.59 -12.24
CA HIS A 232 -1.21 -12.26 -11.89
C HIS A 232 -0.31 -12.38 -13.11
N GLU A 233 0.29 -11.27 -13.52
CA GLU A 233 1.18 -11.17 -14.67
C GLU A 233 2.44 -10.37 -14.34
N ALA A 234 3.48 -10.52 -15.16
CA ALA A 234 4.73 -9.81 -14.99
C ALA A 234 4.68 -8.43 -15.68
N PHE A 235 5.00 -7.38 -14.94
CA PHE A 235 5.12 -6.00 -15.42
C PHE A 235 6.48 -5.44 -15.00
N GLY A 236 7.44 -5.43 -15.93
CA GLY A 236 8.82 -5.06 -15.62
C GLY A 236 9.39 -5.99 -14.53
N PRO A 237 9.86 -5.47 -13.38
CA PRO A 237 10.35 -6.28 -12.27
C PRO A 237 9.24 -6.81 -11.34
N LEU A 238 7.97 -6.45 -11.55
CA LEU A 238 6.87 -6.72 -10.63
C LEU A 238 5.97 -7.85 -11.13
N THR A 239 5.32 -8.55 -10.20
CA THR A 239 4.21 -9.46 -10.50
C THR A 239 2.94 -8.90 -9.87
N LEU A 240 1.95 -8.53 -10.68
CA LEU A 240 0.75 -7.80 -10.23
C LEU A 240 -0.53 -8.52 -10.69
N ALA A 241 -1.54 -8.57 -9.81
CA ALA A 241 -2.89 -8.96 -10.17
C ALA A 241 -3.61 -7.80 -10.87
N THR A 242 -4.43 -8.12 -11.88
CA THR A 242 -5.12 -7.12 -12.70
C THR A 242 -6.64 -7.22 -12.63
N ARG A 243 -7.17 -8.21 -11.93
CA ARG A 243 -8.61 -8.42 -11.78
C ARG A 243 -8.97 -8.78 -10.34
N HIS A 244 -9.97 -8.09 -9.80
CA HIS A 244 -10.48 -8.34 -8.46
C HIS A 244 -12.00 -8.45 -8.44
N VAL A 245 -12.52 -9.61 -8.07
CA VAL A 245 -13.96 -9.87 -8.08
C VAL A 245 -14.48 -9.88 -6.66
N VAL A 246 -15.43 -8.99 -6.36
CA VAL A 246 -16.10 -9.00 -5.06
C VAL A 246 -16.96 -10.25 -4.97
N ALA A 247 -16.92 -10.94 -3.82
CA ALA A 247 -17.75 -12.12 -3.58
C ALA A 247 -19.22 -11.85 -3.95
N GLY A 248 -19.81 -12.77 -4.72
CA GLY A 248 -21.11 -12.59 -5.36
C GLY A 248 -21.04 -12.08 -6.81
N GLY A 249 -19.86 -11.71 -7.32
CA GLY A 249 -19.57 -11.51 -8.75
C GLY A 249 -20.18 -10.26 -9.40
N ALA A 250 -21.11 -9.57 -8.75
CA ALA A 250 -21.80 -8.42 -9.32
C ALA A 250 -20.90 -7.19 -9.49
N ARG A 251 -19.80 -7.09 -8.73
CA ARG A 251 -18.85 -5.98 -8.78
C ARG A 251 -17.44 -6.51 -8.95
N GLN A 252 -16.68 -5.88 -9.83
CA GLN A 252 -15.26 -6.16 -9.99
C GLN A 252 -14.46 -4.87 -10.21
N ILE A 253 -13.17 -4.95 -9.91
CA ILE A 253 -12.17 -3.94 -10.20
C ILE A 253 -11.21 -4.53 -11.23
N LEU A 254 -10.94 -3.76 -12.28
CA LEU A 254 -10.02 -4.12 -13.35
C LEU A 254 -8.89 -3.09 -13.37
N LEU A 255 -7.66 -3.56 -13.47
CA LEU A 255 -6.46 -2.76 -13.60
C LEU A 255 -5.93 -2.99 -15.01
N GLU A 256 -6.25 -2.05 -15.89
CA GLU A 256 -6.00 -2.16 -17.32
C GLU A 256 -4.82 -1.29 -17.72
N GLU A 257 -4.27 -1.54 -18.92
CA GLU A 257 -3.21 -0.70 -19.50
C GLU A 257 -2.01 -0.53 -18.56
N VAL A 258 -1.70 -1.57 -17.77
CA VAL A 258 -0.66 -1.53 -16.76
C VAL A 258 0.71 -1.46 -17.44
N VAL A 259 1.49 -0.44 -17.09
CA VAL A 259 2.85 -0.22 -17.56
C VAL A 259 3.74 0.09 -16.36
N VAL A 260 4.83 -0.65 -16.22
CA VAL A 260 5.84 -0.48 -15.18
C VAL A 260 7.20 -0.26 -15.86
N GLN A 261 7.83 0.89 -15.59
CA GLN A 261 9.09 1.34 -16.22
C GLN A 261 10.10 1.83 -15.19
#